data_AF-A0A5C6V0V6-F1
#
_entry.id   AF-A0A5C6V0V6-F1
#
_cell.length_a   1.000
_cell.length_b   1.000
_cell.length_c   1.000
_cell.angle_alpha   90.00
_cell.angle_beta   90.00
_cell.angle_gamma   90.00
#
_symmetry.space_group_name_H-M   'P 1'
#
loop_
_entity.id
_entity.type
_entity.pdbx_description
1 polymer ?
#
loop_
_entity_poly.entity_id
_entity_poly.type
_entity_poly.pdbx_seq_one_letter_code
_entity_poly.pdbx_strand_id
1 'polypeptide(L)'
;MKLVSSLIFTVFVLLSISSCKKLNVDGEYQPTSSTYKSEQFLSQRKQPLDTIKFEIKESQERDTIIVFPDGNQIRFNLKESIKDLWGNRITGNIEFHYKAALTHDEIIFEDKQTVANYEPLVSAGAYYFKVKKDGQTLKLENYEISLKVESPQDLDTEMEVFLPSETPNGQFTWQNETVPPESMRFLFANDTVTNPDSTISSRNYWAYSPTLNDTLGWMNCDKFYNLNAPRTVYTLRFQQEDIQLLDDMAVYVVFKNFRGVMRAYRNGDQFELRSIPIGEPIYVAVVAFQGIDLYFASYSTTTRANHIDNVEMQEADEESVIQALKNLQ
;
A
#
# COMPACT_ATOMS: atom_id res chain seq x y z
N MET A 1 -69.53 15.29 15.66
CA MET A 1 -68.40 14.58 16.30
C MET A 1 -68.39 13.14 15.80
N LYS A 2 -67.54 12.83 14.82
CA LYS A 2 -66.95 11.52 14.48
C LYS A 2 -66.24 11.69 13.13
N LEU A 3 -64.93 11.94 13.20
CA LEU A 3 -64.00 11.85 12.09
C LEU A 3 -63.91 10.37 11.66
N VAL A 4 -64.09 10.08 10.38
CA VAL A 4 -63.70 8.80 9.78
C VAL A 4 -62.49 9.08 8.90
N SER A 5 -61.33 8.70 9.44
CA SER A 5 -60.03 8.70 8.77
C SER A 5 -60.02 7.62 7.69
N SER A 6 -59.77 8.02 6.44
CA SER A 6 -59.52 7.08 5.34
C SER A 6 -58.02 6.79 5.29
N LEU A 7 -57.66 5.58 5.72
CA LEU A 7 -56.32 5.03 5.73
C LEU A 7 -55.89 4.72 4.28
N ILE A 8 -54.88 5.43 3.77
CA ILE A 8 -54.23 5.11 2.49
C ILE A 8 -53.20 4.02 2.78
N PHE A 9 -53.47 2.80 2.31
CA PHE A 9 -52.54 1.67 2.40
C PHE A 9 -51.67 1.66 1.14
N THR A 10 -50.50 2.29 1.21
CA THR A 10 -49.50 2.22 0.14
C THR A 10 -48.78 0.88 0.25
N VAL A 11 -49.11 -0.07 -0.62
CA VAL A 11 -48.39 -1.34 -0.77
C VAL A 11 -47.04 -1.04 -1.44
N PHE A 12 -45.97 -1.07 -0.65
CA PHE A 12 -44.60 -1.17 -1.17
C PHE A 12 -44.41 -2.59 -1.72
N VAL A 13 -44.47 -2.74 -3.04
CA VAL A 13 -44.00 -3.95 -3.72
C VAL A 13 -42.48 -3.93 -3.65
N LEU A 14 -41.91 -4.68 -2.70
CA LEU A 14 -40.51 -5.08 -2.73
C LEU A 14 -40.32 -5.97 -3.97
N LEU A 15 -39.76 -5.37 -5.02
CA LEU A 15 -39.15 -6.12 -6.11
C LEU A 15 -37.86 -6.74 -5.57
N SER A 16 -37.96 -7.97 -5.06
CA SER A 16 -36.81 -8.86 -4.90
C SER A 16 -36.23 -9.09 -6.30
N ILE A 17 -35.10 -8.44 -6.58
CA ILE A 17 -34.28 -8.75 -7.74
C ILE A 17 -33.65 -10.11 -7.44
N SER A 18 -34.34 -11.19 -7.80
CA SER A 18 -33.71 -12.49 -7.89
C SER A 18 -32.63 -12.40 -8.95
N SER A 19 -31.37 -12.39 -8.52
CA SER A 19 -30.21 -12.59 -9.40
C SER A 19 -30.44 -13.93 -10.12
N CYS A 20 -30.85 -13.84 -11.38
CA CYS A 20 -31.02 -15.01 -12.23
C CYS A 20 -29.62 -15.56 -12.55
N LYS A 21 -29.21 -16.60 -11.83
CA LYS A 21 -28.15 -17.51 -12.32
C LYS A 21 -28.64 -18.09 -13.65
N LYS A 22 -28.06 -17.67 -14.77
CA LYS A 22 -28.17 -18.41 -16.03
C LYS A 22 -27.28 -19.64 -15.91
N LEU A 23 -27.83 -20.71 -15.35
CA LEU A 23 -27.26 -22.04 -15.50
C LEU A 23 -27.59 -22.54 -16.90
N ASN A 24 -26.57 -22.96 -17.66
CA ASN A 24 -26.79 -23.76 -18.86
C ASN A 24 -27.17 -25.19 -18.48
N VAL A 25 -27.90 -25.85 -19.38
CA VAL A 25 -28.59 -27.14 -19.18
C VAL A 25 -27.64 -28.31 -18.85
N ASP A 26 -26.32 -28.15 -19.01
CA ASP A 26 -25.34 -29.23 -18.81
C ASP A 26 -24.35 -29.01 -17.65
N GLY A 27 -24.56 -28.01 -16.78
CA GLY A 27 -23.75 -27.85 -15.55
C GLY A 27 -22.27 -27.48 -15.74
N GLU A 28 -21.78 -27.30 -16.97
CA GLU A 28 -20.43 -26.81 -17.23
C GLU A 28 -20.39 -25.28 -17.34
N TYR A 29 -19.50 -24.68 -16.54
CA TYR A 29 -19.18 -23.25 -16.56
C TYR A 29 -18.42 -22.89 -17.85
N GLN A 30 -18.95 -21.94 -18.62
CA GLN A 30 -18.28 -21.34 -19.78
C GLN A 30 -17.98 -19.88 -19.46
N PRO A 31 -16.72 -19.49 -19.17
CA PRO A 31 -16.40 -18.11 -18.84
C PRO A 31 -16.70 -17.20 -20.04
N THR A 32 -17.62 -16.25 -19.86
CA THR A 32 -17.81 -15.15 -20.80
C THR A 32 -16.58 -14.26 -20.79
N SER A 33 -16.20 -13.72 -21.95
CA SER A 33 -14.90 -13.13 -22.31
C SER A 33 -14.51 -11.80 -21.62
N SER A 34 -14.87 -11.61 -20.36
CA SER A 34 -14.32 -10.56 -19.48
C SER A 34 -14.12 -11.15 -18.09
N THR A 35 -13.07 -11.95 -17.92
CA THR A 35 -12.65 -12.41 -16.58
C THR A 35 -12.10 -11.20 -15.83
N TYR A 36 -12.81 -10.77 -14.80
CA TYR A 36 -12.32 -9.75 -13.90
C TYR A 36 -11.30 -10.38 -12.95
N LYS A 37 -10.20 -9.66 -12.68
CA LYS A 37 -9.09 -10.18 -11.89
C LYS A 37 -9.00 -9.55 -10.51
N SER A 38 -8.57 -10.30 -9.49
CA SER A 38 -8.29 -9.77 -8.14
C SER A 38 -7.30 -8.61 -8.19
N GLU A 39 -6.27 -8.68 -9.02
CA GLU A 39 -5.32 -7.58 -9.23
C GLU A 39 -6.01 -6.32 -9.80
N GLN A 40 -6.94 -6.50 -10.76
CA GLN A 40 -7.71 -5.38 -11.31
C GLN A 40 -8.62 -4.78 -10.24
N PHE A 41 -9.32 -5.60 -9.48
CA PHE A 41 -10.15 -5.18 -8.36
C PHE A 41 -9.35 -4.31 -7.39
N LEU A 42 -8.21 -4.80 -6.88
CA LEU A 42 -7.38 -4.06 -5.93
C LEU A 42 -6.80 -2.77 -6.55
N SER A 43 -6.33 -2.83 -7.80
CA SER A 43 -5.67 -1.70 -8.46
C SER A 43 -6.57 -0.48 -8.67
N GLN A 44 -7.88 -0.68 -8.83
CA GLN A 44 -8.85 0.41 -8.96
C GLN A 44 -9.08 1.18 -7.66
N ARG A 45 -8.65 0.63 -6.51
CA ARG A 45 -8.79 1.26 -5.19
C ARG A 45 -7.48 1.89 -4.70
N LYS A 46 -6.46 1.96 -5.55
CA LYS A 46 -5.20 2.68 -5.27
C LYS A 46 -5.48 4.14 -4.96
N GLN A 47 -4.70 4.70 -4.04
CA GLN A 47 -4.83 6.11 -3.68
C GLN A 47 -4.50 6.99 -4.90
N PRO A 48 -5.27 8.07 -5.14
CA PRO A 48 -4.94 9.02 -6.19
C PRO A 48 -3.62 9.72 -5.87
N LEU A 49 -2.97 10.26 -6.90
CA LEU A 49 -1.78 11.08 -6.72
C LEU A 49 -2.18 12.51 -6.34
N ASP A 50 -1.64 12.99 -5.23
CA ASP A 50 -1.59 14.41 -4.93
C ASP A 50 -0.65 15.09 -5.91
N THR A 51 -1.11 16.18 -6.54
CA THR A 51 -0.32 16.94 -7.51
C THR A 51 -0.05 18.35 -7.01
N ILE A 52 1.21 18.68 -6.80
CA ILE A 52 1.69 20.01 -6.44
C ILE A 52 2.37 20.62 -7.66
N LYS A 53 1.86 21.77 -8.13
CA LYS A 53 2.44 22.51 -9.25
C LYS A 53 3.44 23.53 -8.74
N PHE A 54 4.59 23.61 -9.39
CA PHE A 54 5.68 24.48 -9.00
C PHE A 54 6.37 25.07 -10.23
N GLU A 55 6.77 26.35 -10.18
CA GLU A 55 7.51 27.02 -11.25
C GLU A 55 8.98 27.15 -10.88
N ILE A 56 9.87 26.56 -11.68
CA ILE A 56 11.32 26.71 -11.54
C ILE A 56 11.77 27.95 -12.31
N LYS A 57 12.18 28.99 -11.58
CA LYS A 57 12.77 30.20 -12.19
C LYS A 57 14.27 30.02 -12.37
N GLU A 58 14.80 30.48 -13.50
CA GLU A 58 16.22 30.35 -13.84
C GLU A 58 17.14 31.00 -12.78
N SER A 59 16.70 32.12 -12.21
CA SER A 59 17.39 32.89 -11.16
C SER A 59 17.24 32.33 -9.75
N GLN A 60 16.56 31.20 -9.56
CA GLN A 60 16.30 30.65 -8.23
C GLN A 60 17.48 29.78 -7.79
N GLU A 61 18.20 30.24 -6.76
CA GLU A 61 19.40 29.56 -6.23
C GLU A 61 19.22 28.99 -4.82
N ARG A 62 18.05 29.17 -4.21
CA ARG A 62 17.78 28.73 -2.83
C ARG A 62 17.23 27.32 -2.79
N ASP A 63 17.53 26.62 -1.71
CA ASP A 63 16.85 25.39 -1.32
C ASP A 63 15.34 25.60 -1.33
N THR A 64 14.63 24.60 -1.83
CA THR A 64 13.17 24.59 -1.92
C THR A 64 12.64 23.44 -1.11
N ILE A 65 11.59 23.70 -0.33
CA ILE A 65 10.88 22.70 0.47
C ILE A 65 9.46 22.61 -0.08
N ILE A 66 9.04 21.41 -0.45
CA ILE A 66 7.65 21.09 -0.76
C ILE A 66 7.09 20.30 0.41
N VAL A 67 5.94 20.72 0.92
CA VAL A 67 5.21 20.05 2.01
C VAL A 67 3.98 19.38 1.42
N PHE A 68 3.83 18.07 1.65
CA PHE A 68 2.71 17.26 1.19
C PHE A 68 1.53 17.30 2.18
N PRO A 69 0.31 16.87 1.80
CA PRO A 69 -0.88 16.98 2.65
C PRO A 69 -0.77 16.32 4.04
N ASP A 70 0.00 15.25 4.16
CA ASP A 70 0.28 14.57 5.44
C ASP A 70 1.36 15.27 6.29
N GLY A 71 2.02 16.28 5.72
CA GLY A 71 3.09 17.05 6.35
C GLY A 71 4.50 16.52 6.08
N ASN A 72 4.64 15.45 5.30
CA ASN A 72 5.93 15.00 4.78
C ASN A 72 6.52 16.08 3.87
N GLN A 73 7.85 16.07 3.73
CA GLN A 73 8.54 17.11 3.00
C GLN A 73 9.59 16.53 2.06
N ILE A 74 9.83 17.26 0.97
CA ILE A 74 11.03 17.08 0.16
C ILE A 74 11.75 18.41 0.03
N ARG A 75 13.04 18.41 0.38
CA ARG A 75 13.96 19.53 0.30
C ARG A 75 14.99 19.27 -0.80
N PHE A 76 15.24 20.24 -1.67
CA PHE A 76 16.22 20.08 -2.74
C PHE A 76 16.71 21.44 -3.24
N ASN A 77 17.88 21.46 -3.89
CA ASN A 77 18.40 22.66 -4.53
C ASN A 77 17.93 22.75 -5.98
N LEU A 78 17.01 23.67 -6.28
CA LEU A 78 16.37 23.77 -7.59
C LEU A 78 17.33 23.87 -8.78
N LYS A 79 18.49 24.52 -8.60
CA LYS A 79 19.41 24.78 -9.70
C LYS A 79 20.07 23.49 -10.20
N GLU A 80 20.40 22.59 -9.28
CA GLU A 80 21.22 21.40 -9.54
C GLU A 80 20.42 20.10 -9.51
N SER A 81 19.25 20.10 -8.86
CA SER A 81 18.51 18.88 -8.55
C SER A 81 17.61 18.37 -9.66
N ILE A 82 16.98 19.25 -10.45
CA ILE A 82 15.94 18.82 -11.41
C ILE A 82 16.48 18.79 -12.84
N LYS A 83 16.46 17.60 -13.43
CA LYS A 83 17.00 17.34 -14.77
C LYS A 83 16.02 16.56 -15.63
N ASP A 84 16.15 16.66 -16.94
CA ASP A 84 15.52 15.70 -17.84
C ASP A 84 16.25 14.33 -17.78
N LEU A 85 15.75 13.36 -18.54
CA LEU A 85 16.33 12.02 -18.60
C LEU A 85 17.76 12.00 -19.20
N TRP A 86 18.15 13.05 -19.92
CA TRP A 86 19.48 13.22 -20.51
C TRP A 86 20.44 14.01 -19.61
N GLY A 87 19.98 14.45 -18.44
CA GLY A 87 20.78 15.21 -17.47
C GLY A 87 20.81 16.72 -17.71
N ASN A 88 20.03 17.26 -18.66
CA ASN A 88 19.96 18.70 -18.87
C ASN A 88 19.08 19.33 -17.79
N ARG A 89 19.47 20.52 -17.33
CA ARG A 89 18.70 21.30 -16.36
C ARG A 89 17.33 21.67 -16.92
N ILE A 90 16.30 21.54 -16.08
CA ILE A 90 14.94 21.97 -16.40
C ILE A 90 14.59 23.28 -15.69
N THR A 91 13.94 24.18 -16.43
CA THR A 91 13.29 25.39 -15.92
C THR A 91 11.80 25.41 -16.33
N GLY A 92 11.02 26.30 -15.73
CA GLY A 92 9.59 26.48 -15.99
C GLY A 92 8.69 25.64 -15.09
N ASN A 93 7.44 25.46 -15.50
CA ASN A 93 6.43 24.75 -14.71
C ASN A 93 6.71 23.25 -14.67
N ILE A 94 6.62 22.69 -13.47
CA ILE A 94 6.73 21.26 -13.19
C ILE A 94 5.60 20.82 -12.24
N GLU A 95 5.40 19.52 -12.17
CA GLU A 95 4.43 18.88 -11.30
C GLU A 95 5.12 17.84 -10.42
N PHE A 96 5.00 18.00 -9.10
CA PHE A 96 5.32 16.97 -8.13
C PHE A 96 4.08 16.13 -7.89
N HIS A 97 4.23 14.82 -8.02
CA HIS A 97 3.21 13.80 -7.79
C HIS A 97 3.60 13.01 -6.56
N TYR A 98 2.67 12.87 -5.62
CA TYR A 98 2.88 12.23 -4.33
C TYR A 98 1.73 11.31 -3.98
N LYS A 99 2.02 10.21 -3.29
CA LYS A 99 1.05 9.47 -2.49
C LYS A 99 1.76 8.60 -1.45
N ALA A 100 1.03 8.19 -0.44
CA ALA A 100 1.52 7.30 0.61
C ALA A 100 0.57 6.12 0.83
N ALA A 101 1.13 5.01 1.33
CA ALA A 101 0.40 3.91 1.92
C ALA A 101 0.81 3.80 3.39
N LEU A 102 -0.07 4.28 4.26
CA LEU A 102 0.13 4.46 5.70
C LEU A 102 -0.74 3.52 6.54
N THR A 103 -1.78 2.93 5.97
CA THR A 103 -2.64 1.94 6.64
C THR A 103 -2.51 0.55 5.99
N HIS A 104 -2.96 -0.50 6.69
CA HIS A 104 -2.89 -1.86 6.15
C HIS A 104 -3.68 -2.00 4.84
N ASP A 105 -4.85 -1.38 4.71
CA ASP A 105 -5.64 -1.43 3.48
C ASP A 105 -4.97 -0.68 2.32
N GLU A 106 -4.34 0.46 2.58
CA GLU A 106 -3.57 1.18 1.56
C GLU A 106 -2.37 0.34 1.07
N ILE A 107 -1.69 -0.36 1.98
CA ILE A 107 -0.60 -1.28 1.64
C ILE A 107 -1.11 -2.42 0.74
N ILE A 108 -2.29 -2.95 1.03
CA ILE A 108 -2.96 -3.98 0.22
C ILE A 108 -3.32 -3.43 -1.18
N PHE A 109 -4.00 -2.29 -1.26
CA PHE A 109 -4.47 -1.73 -2.53
C PHE A 109 -3.32 -1.27 -3.44
N GLU A 110 -2.23 -0.75 -2.86
CA GLU A 110 -1.03 -0.38 -3.60
C GLU A 110 -0.17 -1.59 -4.01
N ASP A 111 -0.47 -2.76 -3.46
CA ASP A 111 0.33 -3.99 -3.57
C ASP A 111 1.80 -3.70 -3.23
N LYS A 112 1.99 -3.05 -2.08
CA LYS A 112 3.29 -2.62 -1.53
C LYS A 112 3.57 -3.32 -0.22
N GLN A 113 3.40 -4.64 -0.21
CA GLN A 113 3.62 -5.51 0.96
C GLN A 113 4.92 -5.19 1.70
N THR A 114 4.91 -5.28 3.02
CA THR A 114 6.02 -4.90 3.91
C THR A 114 6.93 -6.10 4.16
N VAL A 115 7.61 -6.54 3.09
CA VAL A 115 8.52 -7.70 3.11
C VAL A 115 9.85 -7.35 2.49
N ALA A 116 10.94 -7.73 3.14
CA ALA A 116 12.29 -7.74 2.57
C ALA A 116 12.98 -9.06 2.91
N ASN A 117 13.66 -9.68 1.94
CA ASN A 117 14.36 -10.96 2.14
C ASN A 117 13.46 -12.06 2.75
N TYR A 118 12.18 -12.08 2.36
CA TYR A 118 11.11 -12.92 2.93
C TYR A 118 10.74 -12.62 4.39
N GLU A 119 11.41 -11.70 5.06
CA GLU A 119 11.11 -11.31 6.43
C GLU A 119 10.08 -10.17 6.47
N PRO A 120 9.15 -10.19 7.44
CA PRO A 120 8.21 -9.09 7.67
C PRO A 120 8.92 -7.84 8.17
N LEU A 121 8.40 -6.70 7.72
CA LEU A 121 8.81 -5.37 8.15
C LEU A 121 7.72 -4.70 8.97
N VAL A 122 8.12 -3.95 10.00
CA VAL A 122 7.29 -2.95 10.66
C VAL A 122 7.36 -1.67 9.86
N SER A 123 6.22 -1.18 9.38
CA SER A 123 6.20 -0.04 8.46
C SER A 123 5.84 1.28 9.14
N ALA A 124 6.64 2.31 8.86
CA ALA A 124 6.28 3.71 9.07
C ALA A 124 5.61 4.32 7.82
N GLY A 125 5.58 3.59 6.70
CA GLY A 125 4.82 3.92 5.50
C GLY A 125 5.64 3.74 4.22
N ALA A 126 4.93 3.43 3.13
CA ALA A 126 5.49 3.45 1.77
C ALA A 126 5.07 4.72 1.04
N TYR A 127 5.99 5.34 0.33
CA TYR A 127 5.82 6.65 -0.28
C TYR A 127 6.19 6.61 -1.76
N TYR A 128 5.36 7.22 -2.60
CA TYR A 128 5.62 7.37 -4.02
C TYR A 128 5.85 8.83 -4.35
N PHE A 129 6.97 9.12 -4.99
CA PHE A 129 7.31 10.44 -5.49
C PHE A 129 7.54 10.38 -7.00
N LYS A 130 7.10 11.42 -7.72
CA LYS A 130 7.42 11.58 -9.14
C LYS A 130 7.40 13.04 -9.51
N VAL A 131 8.32 13.46 -10.37
CA VAL A 131 8.33 14.81 -10.95
C VAL A 131 8.07 14.72 -12.44
N LYS A 132 7.24 15.63 -12.97
CA LYS A 132 6.92 15.72 -14.39
C LYS A 132 7.01 17.14 -14.92
N LYS A 133 7.27 17.25 -16.22
CA LYS A 133 7.04 18.45 -17.03
C LYS A 133 6.42 18.06 -18.35
N ASP A 134 5.32 18.70 -18.73
CA ASP A 134 4.62 18.45 -20.00
C ASP A 134 4.35 16.94 -20.26
N GLY A 135 4.00 16.22 -19.20
CA GLY A 135 3.75 14.77 -19.22
C GLY A 135 5.00 13.88 -19.15
N GLN A 136 6.20 14.43 -19.33
CA GLN A 136 7.47 13.69 -19.27
C GLN A 136 7.99 13.59 -17.84
N THR A 137 8.45 12.40 -17.44
CA THR A 137 9.09 12.18 -16.13
C THR A 137 10.46 12.85 -16.10
N LEU A 138 10.76 13.56 -15.01
CA LEU A 138 12.05 14.20 -14.75
C LEU A 138 12.87 13.39 -13.74
N LYS A 139 14.17 13.66 -13.72
CA LYS A 139 15.11 13.24 -12.68
C LYS A 139 15.15 14.24 -11.54
N LEU A 140 15.29 13.74 -10.32
CA LEU A 140 15.58 14.54 -9.13
C LEU A 140 16.85 13.99 -8.47
N GLU A 141 17.84 14.85 -8.28
CA GLU A 141 19.13 14.54 -7.65
C GLU A 141 19.35 15.48 -6.45
N ASN A 142 20.28 15.16 -5.55
CA ASN A 142 20.68 16.04 -4.42
C ASN A 142 19.47 16.57 -3.63
N TYR A 143 18.58 15.65 -3.25
CA TYR A 143 17.38 15.96 -2.49
C TYR A 143 17.37 15.21 -1.16
N GLU A 144 16.60 15.72 -0.23
CA GLU A 144 16.33 15.15 1.08
C GLU A 144 14.82 15.00 1.24
N ILE A 145 14.37 13.82 1.65
CA ILE A 145 12.99 13.56 2.02
C ILE A 145 12.93 13.51 3.54
N SER A 146 11.97 14.22 4.11
CA SER A 146 11.70 14.25 5.53
C SER A 146 10.30 13.73 5.80
N LEU A 147 10.21 12.56 6.44
CA LEU A 147 8.97 11.89 6.81
C LEU A 147 8.56 12.32 8.21
N LYS A 148 7.36 12.88 8.34
CA LYS A 148 6.85 13.45 9.57
C LYS A 148 6.53 12.34 10.58
N VAL A 149 6.92 12.59 11.83
CA VAL A 149 6.56 11.75 12.99
C VAL A 149 5.66 12.55 13.91
N GLU A 150 4.56 11.94 14.39
CA GLU A 150 3.57 12.63 15.21
C GLU A 150 4.14 13.06 16.57
N SER A 151 4.88 12.16 17.24
CA SER A 151 5.57 12.44 18.50
C SER A 151 7.06 12.14 18.39
N PRO A 152 7.96 12.91 19.07
CA PRO A 152 9.37 12.54 19.12
C PRO A 152 9.60 11.19 19.82
N GLN A 153 8.67 10.74 20.66
CA GLN A 153 8.74 9.45 21.34
C GLN A 153 8.47 8.27 20.40
N ASP A 154 7.83 8.54 19.26
CA ASP A 154 7.55 7.54 18.23
C ASP A 154 8.72 7.43 17.23
N LEU A 155 9.80 8.20 17.43
CA LEU A 155 11.02 8.08 16.64
C LEU A 155 11.69 6.75 16.94
N ASP A 156 11.51 5.83 16.00
CA ASP A 156 12.20 4.57 15.97
C ASP A 156 13.50 4.71 15.17
N THR A 157 14.63 4.57 15.86
CA THR A 157 15.97 4.71 15.26
C THR A 157 16.42 3.47 14.49
N GLU A 158 15.64 2.38 14.54
CA GLU A 158 15.89 1.17 13.76
C GLU A 158 15.19 1.22 12.39
N MET A 159 14.43 2.28 12.09
CA MET A 159 13.83 2.48 10.78
C MET A 159 14.89 2.81 9.73
N GLU A 160 14.79 2.14 8.60
CA GLU A 160 15.68 2.26 7.44
C GLU A 160 14.87 2.53 6.18
N VAL A 161 15.54 3.03 5.15
CA VAL A 161 14.92 3.17 3.83
C VAL A 161 15.10 1.90 3.02
N PHE A 162 13.99 1.43 2.46
CA PHE A 162 13.97 0.34 1.51
C PHE A 162 13.50 0.82 0.15
N LEU A 163 14.13 0.27 -0.90
CA LEU A 163 13.75 0.54 -2.27
C LEU A 163 13.04 -0.67 -2.90
N PRO A 164 12.18 -0.45 -3.91
CA PRO A 164 11.54 -1.50 -4.69
C PRO A 164 12.57 -2.44 -5.29
N SER A 165 12.31 -3.73 -5.20
CA SER A 165 13.08 -4.79 -5.83
C SER A 165 12.14 -5.95 -6.19
N GLU A 166 12.69 -6.97 -6.83
CA GLU A 166 11.95 -8.17 -7.20
C GLU A 166 12.73 -9.42 -6.77
N THR A 167 12.02 -10.42 -6.27
CA THR A 167 12.62 -11.75 -6.05
C THR A 167 12.96 -12.38 -7.40
N PRO A 168 13.79 -13.45 -7.44
CA PRO A 168 14.09 -14.15 -8.70
C PRO A 168 12.87 -14.69 -9.45
N ASN A 169 11.73 -14.83 -8.77
CA ASN A 169 10.47 -15.28 -9.35
C ASN A 169 9.57 -14.11 -9.81
N GLY A 170 10.07 -12.87 -9.82
CA GLY A 170 9.34 -11.67 -10.25
C GLY A 170 8.33 -11.16 -9.23
N GLN A 171 8.43 -11.57 -7.95
CA GLN A 171 7.53 -11.08 -6.90
C GLN A 171 8.09 -9.78 -6.31
N PHE A 172 7.23 -8.79 -6.10
CA PHE A 172 7.63 -7.53 -5.47
C PHE A 172 8.20 -7.78 -4.06
N THR A 173 9.33 -7.16 -3.76
CA THR A 173 9.91 -7.11 -2.41
C THR A 173 10.55 -5.75 -2.19
N TRP A 174 10.74 -5.39 -0.94
CA TRP A 174 11.62 -4.31 -0.56
C TRP A 174 13.05 -4.84 -0.44
N GLN A 175 14.02 -4.00 -0.80
CA GLN A 175 15.44 -4.25 -0.57
C GLN A 175 15.97 -3.13 0.31
N ASN A 176 16.57 -3.49 1.44
CA ASN A 176 17.43 -2.59 2.19
C ASN A 176 18.54 -2.20 1.22
N GLU A 177 18.63 -0.92 0.87
CA GLU A 177 19.89 -0.43 0.37
C GLU A 177 20.85 -0.38 1.54
N THR A 178 22.09 -0.81 1.32
CA THR A 178 23.20 -0.35 2.15
C THR A 178 23.41 1.12 1.81
N VAL A 179 22.46 1.95 2.23
CA VAL A 179 22.60 3.39 2.14
C VAL A 179 23.78 3.71 3.05
N PRO A 180 24.85 4.36 2.55
CA PRO A 180 25.96 4.73 3.41
C PRO A 180 25.42 5.43 4.67
N PRO A 181 25.93 5.14 5.88
CA PRO A 181 25.39 5.69 7.12
C PRO A 181 25.24 7.22 7.10
N GLU A 182 26.03 7.93 6.29
CA GLU A 182 25.96 9.38 6.08
C GLU A 182 24.70 9.88 5.34
N SER A 183 23.98 9.01 4.62
CA SER A 183 22.77 9.36 3.84
C SER A 183 21.45 9.15 4.59
N MET A 184 21.48 8.46 5.73
CA MET A 184 20.40 8.50 6.72
C MET A 184 20.81 9.42 7.85
N ARG A 185 20.11 10.55 8.00
CA ARG A 185 20.36 11.50 9.08
C ARG A 185 19.07 11.65 9.87
N PHE A 186 19.09 11.29 11.14
CA PHE A 186 18.03 11.68 12.06
C PHE A 186 18.11 13.20 12.25
N LEU A 187 17.30 13.95 11.50
CA LEU A 187 17.16 15.38 11.70
C LEU A 187 16.13 15.61 12.81
N PHE A 188 16.63 15.84 14.02
CA PHE A 188 15.84 16.49 15.05
C PHE A 188 15.67 17.96 14.66
N ALA A 189 14.63 18.27 13.89
CA ALA A 189 14.31 19.65 13.55
C ALA A 189 13.66 20.34 14.77
N ASN A 190 14.53 20.82 15.66
CA ASN A 190 14.37 22.17 16.21
C ASN A 190 14.74 23.24 15.16
N ASP A 191 14.81 22.85 13.88
CA ASP A 191 15.09 23.76 12.78
C ASP A 191 13.93 24.75 12.73
N THR A 192 14.22 25.97 13.16
CA THR A 192 13.33 27.12 13.07
C THR A 192 13.05 27.36 11.60
N VAL A 193 12.05 26.69 11.06
CA VAL A 193 11.43 27.12 9.81
C VAL A 193 10.78 28.46 10.13
N THR A 194 11.45 29.55 9.79
CA THR A 194 10.86 30.87 9.72
C THR A 194 9.82 30.86 8.61
N ASN A 195 8.62 30.36 8.92
CA ASN A 195 7.44 30.78 8.19
C ASN A 195 7.32 32.31 8.33
N PRO A 196 6.91 33.04 7.28
CA PRO A 196 6.62 34.48 7.38
C PRO A 196 5.57 34.79 8.46
N ASP A 197 4.75 33.81 8.82
CA ASP A 197 3.87 33.83 9.98
C ASP A 197 4.48 33.00 11.13
N SER A 198 5.04 33.71 12.09
CA SER A 198 5.81 33.22 13.24
C SER A 198 5.03 32.28 14.18
N THR A 199 5.10 30.98 13.92
CA THR A 199 4.93 29.95 14.96
C THR A 199 6.04 28.91 14.82
N ILE A 200 6.90 28.82 15.84
CA ILE A 200 7.93 27.78 15.94
C ILE A 200 7.19 26.47 16.18
N SER A 201 7.05 25.64 15.14
CA SER A 201 6.65 24.25 15.31
C SER A 201 7.91 23.39 15.27
N SER A 202 8.35 22.91 16.43
CA SER A 202 9.26 21.77 16.49
C SER A 202 8.57 20.60 15.80
N ARG A 203 9.12 20.13 14.70
CA ARG A 203 8.54 19.01 13.93
C ARG A 203 9.58 17.89 13.90
N ASN A 204 9.15 16.69 14.26
CA ASN A 204 10.03 15.52 14.31
C ASN A 204 9.98 14.83 12.95
N TYR A 205 11.14 14.54 12.37
CA TYR A 205 11.22 13.88 11.07
C TYR A 205 12.26 12.76 11.08
N TRP A 206 11.99 11.71 10.31
CA TRP A 206 13.05 10.91 9.71
C TRP A 206 13.50 11.62 8.44
N ALA A 207 14.79 11.93 8.31
CA ALA A 207 15.30 12.56 7.10
C ALA A 207 16.26 11.62 6.36
N TYR A 208 16.07 11.59 5.05
CA TYR A 208 16.77 10.70 4.16
C TYR A 208 17.26 11.46 2.94
N SER A 209 18.55 11.39 2.66
CA SER A 209 19.15 11.94 1.46
C SER A 209 19.59 10.77 0.57
N PRO A 210 18.73 10.27 -0.34
CA PRO A 210 19.13 9.22 -1.26
C PRO A 210 20.32 9.69 -2.09
N THR A 211 21.38 8.91 -2.07
CA THR A 211 22.58 9.13 -2.90
C THR A 211 22.56 8.25 -4.16
N LEU A 212 21.55 7.40 -4.34
CA LEU A 212 21.65 6.20 -5.18
C LEU A 212 20.70 6.14 -6.38
N ASN A 213 19.69 7.01 -6.49
CA ASN A 213 18.78 7.01 -7.66
C ASN A 213 18.42 8.41 -8.15
N ASP A 214 18.81 8.72 -9.40
CA ASP A 214 18.44 9.97 -10.10
C ASP A 214 16.94 10.06 -10.40
N THR A 215 16.18 8.98 -10.20
CA THR A 215 14.74 8.92 -10.47
C THR A 215 13.95 8.58 -9.22
N LEU A 216 13.01 9.45 -8.89
CA LEU A 216 12.01 9.22 -7.83
C LEU A 216 11.08 8.07 -8.21
N GLY A 217 10.58 7.38 -7.19
CA GLY A 217 9.63 6.30 -7.31
C GLY A 217 9.04 5.93 -5.97
N TRP A 218 8.72 4.64 -5.80
CA TRP A 218 8.38 4.11 -4.48
C TRP A 218 9.62 4.02 -3.61
N MET A 219 9.45 4.30 -2.34
CA MET A 219 10.39 4.00 -1.26
C MET A 219 9.59 3.67 -0.01
N ASN A 220 10.20 2.97 0.93
CA ASN A 220 9.55 2.55 2.14
C ASN A 220 10.42 2.89 3.35
N CYS A 221 9.82 3.28 4.46
CA CYS A 221 10.53 3.55 5.70
C CYS A 221 10.08 2.55 6.75
N ASP A 222 10.92 1.54 6.97
CA ASP A 222 10.52 0.30 7.63
C ASP A 222 11.64 -0.21 8.53
N LYS A 223 11.38 -1.22 9.35
CA LYS A 223 12.42 -1.99 10.02
C LYS A 223 12.09 -3.47 10.06
N PHE A 224 13.10 -4.33 10.16
CA PHE A 224 12.86 -5.75 10.33
C PHE A 224 12.14 -6.07 11.64
N TYR A 225 11.05 -6.85 11.55
CA TYR A 225 10.33 -7.27 12.74
C TYR A 225 11.00 -8.47 13.42
N ASN A 226 11.47 -8.28 14.65
CA ASN A 226 11.91 -9.30 15.60
C ASN A 226 12.72 -10.46 14.97
N LEU A 227 13.88 -10.15 14.39
CA LEU A 227 14.71 -11.12 13.65
C LEU A 227 15.07 -12.39 14.42
N ASN A 228 15.06 -12.35 15.76
CA ASN A 228 15.37 -13.50 16.62
C ASN A 228 14.16 -14.39 16.94
N ALA A 229 12.94 -13.99 16.56
CA ALA A 229 11.75 -14.80 16.79
C ALA A 229 11.79 -16.11 16.00
N PRO A 230 11.33 -17.23 16.58
CA PRO A 230 11.17 -18.47 15.83
C PRO A 230 10.16 -18.28 14.69
N ARG A 231 10.48 -18.83 13.52
CA ARG A 231 9.72 -18.64 12.28
C ARG A 231 8.99 -19.90 11.84
N THR A 232 7.93 -19.72 11.07
CA THR A 232 7.12 -20.79 10.49
C THR A 232 6.82 -20.51 9.01
N VAL A 233 6.47 -21.57 8.29
CA VAL A 233 5.76 -21.45 7.02
C VAL A 233 4.26 -21.50 7.33
N TYR A 234 3.53 -20.50 6.87
CA TYR A 234 2.08 -20.50 6.94
C TYR A 234 1.51 -20.94 5.59
N THR A 235 0.76 -22.04 5.61
CA THR A 235 0.13 -22.65 4.44
C THR A 235 -1.38 -22.44 4.49
N LEU A 236 -1.96 -21.93 3.41
CA LEU A 236 -3.39 -21.80 3.22
C LEU A 236 -3.85 -22.79 2.15
N ARG A 237 -4.78 -23.67 2.52
CA ARG A 237 -5.39 -24.66 1.64
C ARG A 237 -6.83 -24.29 1.36
N PHE A 238 -7.31 -24.65 0.18
CA PHE A 238 -8.65 -24.34 -0.29
C PHE A 238 -9.40 -25.63 -0.55
N GLN A 239 -10.73 -25.60 -0.41
CA GLN A 239 -11.56 -26.77 -0.68
C GLN A 239 -11.46 -27.15 -2.17
N GLN A 240 -11.74 -28.42 -2.49
CA GLN A 240 -11.66 -28.89 -3.87
C GLN A 240 -12.55 -28.08 -4.82
N GLU A 241 -13.70 -27.65 -4.32
CA GLU A 241 -14.66 -26.79 -5.02
C GLU A 241 -14.19 -25.36 -5.22
N ASP A 242 -13.09 -24.93 -4.61
CA ASP A 242 -12.48 -23.60 -4.78
C ASP A 242 -11.24 -23.64 -5.68
N ILE A 243 -10.83 -24.81 -6.17
CA ILE A 243 -9.59 -24.97 -6.96
C ILE A 243 -9.62 -24.09 -8.22
N GLN A 244 -10.80 -23.87 -8.82
CA GLN A 244 -10.93 -22.99 -9.99
C GLN A 244 -10.67 -21.50 -9.67
N LEU A 245 -10.73 -21.09 -8.40
CA LEU A 245 -10.45 -19.71 -7.98
C LEU A 245 -8.94 -19.41 -7.86
N LEU A 246 -8.10 -20.46 -7.77
CA LEU A 246 -6.69 -20.33 -7.42
C LEU A 246 -5.87 -19.51 -8.44
N ASP A 247 -6.30 -19.48 -9.71
CA ASP A 247 -5.62 -18.74 -10.78
C ASP A 247 -5.75 -17.22 -10.63
N ASP A 248 -6.72 -16.74 -9.85
CA ASP A 248 -7.01 -15.31 -9.69
C ASP A 248 -7.19 -14.91 -8.22
N MET A 249 -6.46 -15.56 -7.33
CA MET A 249 -6.56 -15.30 -5.90
C MET A 249 -5.44 -14.38 -5.40
N ALA A 250 -5.82 -13.33 -4.67
CA ALA A 250 -4.92 -12.49 -3.90
C ALA A 250 -5.09 -12.80 -2.41
N VAL A 251 -4.03 -13.31 -1.78
CA VAL A 251 -4.01 -13.72 -0.38
C VAL A 251 -3.09 -12.80 0.40
N TYR A 252 -3.63 -12.16 1.43
CA TYR A 252 -2.88 -11.27 2.32
C TYR A 252 -2.94 -11.75 3.77
N VAL A 253 -1.81 -11.61 4.46
CA VAL A 253 -1.71 -11.73 5.91
C VAL A 253 -1.37 -10.37 6.48
N VAL A 254 -2.18 -9.92 7.43
CA VAL A 254 -2.09 -8.62 8.07
C VAL A 254 -1.71 -8.82 9.54
N PHE A 255 -0.61 -8.22 9.97
CA PHE A 255 -0.15 -8.31 11.36
C PHE A 255 -0.95 -7.37 12.27
N LYS A 256 -1.35 -7.85 13.45
CA LYS A 256 -2.16 -7.06 14.40
C LYS A 256 -1.32 -6.25 15.38
N ASN A 257 -0.12 -6.74 15.74
CA ASN A 257 0.71 -6.06 16.73
C ASN A 257 1.56 -4.94 16.12
N PHE A 258 1.66 -4.88 14.80
CA PHE A 258 2.42 -3.88 14.09
C PHE A 258 1.86 -3.65 12.69
N ARG A 259 2.18 -2.49 12.11
CA ARG A 259 1.78 -2.16 10.75
C ARG A 259 2.62 -2.98 9.75
N GLY A 260 2.09 -4.11 9.33
CA GLY A 260 2.71 -4.95 8.33
C GLY A 260 1.70 -5.82 7.59
N VAL A 261 1.95 -6.01 6.29
CA VAL A 261 1.16 -6.84 5.39
C VAL A 261 2.09 -7.69 4.54
N MET A 262 1.83 -8.98 4.44
CA MET A 262 2.52 -9.88 3.51
C MET A 262 1.52 -10.48 2.53
N ARG A 263 1.95 -10.71 1.30
CA ARG A 263 1.19 -11.42 0.28
C ARG A 263 1.65 -12.87 0.23
N ALA A 264 0.71 -13.81 0.35
CA ALA A 264 1.00 -15.21 0.10
C ALA A 264 1.03 -15.48 -1.40
N TYR A 265 1.92 -16.36 -1.82
CA TYR A 265 2.06 -16.73 -3.22
C TYR A 265 1.70 -18.20 -3.41
N ARG A 266 1.14 -18.50 -4.58
CA ARG A 266 0.70 -19.84 -4.93
C ARG A 266 1.89 -20.80 -5.01
N ASN A 267 1.73 -21.97 -4.40
CA ASN A 267 2.61 -23.12 -4.51
C ASN A 267 1.76 -24.36 -4.78
N GLY A 268 1.54 -24.70 -6.06
CA GLY A 268 0.64 -25.79 -6.45
C GLY A 268 -0.83 -25.47 -6.20
N ASP A 269 -1.49 -26.25 -5.36
CA ASP A 269 -2.90 -26.13 -4.95
C ASP A 269 -3.09 -25.35 -3.64
N GLN A 270 -2.01 -24.78 -3.09
CA GLN A 270 -2.01 -24.02 -1.85
C GLN A 270 -1.32 -22.67 -2.00
N PHE A 271 -1.45 -21.81 -1.00
CA PHE A 271 -0.72 -20.55 -0.89
C PHE A 271 0.21 -20.60 0.32
N GLU A 272 1.41 -20.05 0.17
CA GLU A 272 2.43 -20.06 1.22
C GLU A 272 2.98 -18.68 1.53
N LEU A 273 3.25 -18.47 2.82
CA LEU A 273 4.06 -17.39 3.37
C LEU A 273 5.19 -18.00 4.19
N ARG A 274 6.40 -17.49 3.99
CA ARG A 274 7.60 -17.93 4.71
C ARG A 274 7.99 -16.90 5.75
N SER A 275 8.80 -17.33 6.72
CA SER A 275 9.35 -16.44 7.75
C SER A 275 8.33 -15.70 8.61
N ILE A 276 7.14 -16.28 8.80
CA ILE A 276 6.14 -15.72 9.70
C ILE A 276 6.57 -15.98 11.15
N PRO A 277 6.63 -14.97 12.04
CA PRO A 277 6.91 -15.19 13.46
C PRO A 277 5.87 -16.11 14.08
N ILE A 278 6.29 -17.07 14.91
CA ILE A 278 5.38 -17.95 15.67
C ILE A 278 4.80 -17.19 16.87
N GLY A 279 3.51 -17.40 17.15
CA GLY A 279 2.79 -16.76 18.25
C GLY A 279 2.22 -15.39 17.89
N GLU A 280 2.35 -14.97 16.62
CA GLU A 280 1.92 -13.66 16.14
C GLU A 280 0.42 -13.68 15.79
N PRO A 281 -0.40 -12.80 16.39
CA PRO A 281 -1.78 -12.60 15.98
C PRO A 281 -1.85 -11.91 14.62
N ILE A 282 -2.63 -12.49 13.72
CA ILE A 282 -2.80 -12.02 12.34
C ILE A 282 -4.27 -12.01 11.91
N TYR A 283 -4.57 -11.23 10.89
CA TYR A 283 -5.71 -11.46 10.01
C TYR A 283 -5.25 -12.09 8.70
N VAL A 284 -6.12 -12.89 8.12
CA VAL A 284 -6.03 -13.36 6.74
C VAL A 284 -7.15 -12.70 5.95
N ALA A 285 -6.84 -12.22 4.75
CA ALA A 285 -7.83 -11.76 3.78
C ALA A 285 -7.52 -12.39 2.42
N VAL A 286 -8.55 -12.96 1.80
CA VAL A 286 -8.46 -13.62 0.50
C VAL A 286 -9.51 -13.03 -0.43
N VAL A 287 -9.08 -12.55 -1.59
CA VAL A 287 -9.95 -12.02 -2.65
C VAL A 287 -9.75 -12.86 -3.90
N ALA A 288 -10.83 -13.36 -4.50
CA ALA A 288 -10.78 -14.12 -5.74
C ALA A 288 -11.98 -13.83 -6.63
N PHE A 289 -11.88 -14.12 -7.92
CA PHE A 289 -13.01 -14.07 -8.84
C PHE A 289 -13.23 -15.39 -9.58
N GLN A 290 -14.49 -15.70 -9.85
CA GLN A 290 -14.89 -16.68 -10.87
C GLN A 290 -15.69 -15.95 -11.94
N GLY A 291 -15.01 -15.58 -13.03
CA GLY A 291 -15.63 -14.76 -14.07
C GLY A 291 -15.89 -13.33 -13.59
N ILE A 292 -17.13 -13.05 -13.18
CA ILE A 292 -17.52 -11.76 -12.58
C ILE A 292 -17.92 -11.89 -11.11
N ASP A 293 -18.09 -13.12 -10.62
CA ASP A 293 -18.55 -13.38 -9.26
C ASP A 293 -17.35 -13.22 -8.32
N LEU A 294 -17.50 -12.34 -7.33
CA LEU A 294 -16.48 -12.04 -6.32
C LEU A 294 -16.60 -13.02 -5.15
N TYR A 295 -15.47 -13.57 -4.74
CA TYR A 295 -15.36 -14.44 -3.59
C TYR A 295 -14.38 -13.85 -2.58
N PHE A 296 -14.74 -13.95 -1.31
CA PHE A 296 -13.96 -13.41 -0.20
C PHE A 296 -13.92 -14.36 0.99
N ALA A 297 -12.78 -14.34 1.68
CA ALA A 297 -12.65 -14.91 3.01
C ALA A 297 -11.83 -13.98 3.89
N SER A 298 -12.24 -13.80 5.14
CA SER A 298 -11.43 -13.12 6.14
C SER A 298 -11.63 -13.72 7.53
N TYR A 299 -10.53 -13.92 8.25
CA TYR A 299 -10.56 -14.44 9.61
C TYR A 299 -9.30 -14.02 10.36
N SER A 300 -9.29 -14.21 11.68
CA SER A 300 -8.11 -14.01 12.50
C SER A 300 -7.62 -15.29 13.13
N THR A 301 -6.31 -15.41 13.29
CA THR A 301 -5.66 -16.53 13.99
C THR A 301 -4.38 -16.06 14.67
N THR A 302 -3.78 -16.93 15.49
CA THR A 302 -2.41 -16.78 15.98
C THR A 302 -1.53 -17.82 15.31
N THR A 303 -0.36 -17.41 14.85
CA THR A 303 0.56 -18.27 14.10
C THR A 303 1.17 -19.37 14.97
N ARG A 304 1.39 -20.56 14.41
CA ARG A 304 2.02 -21.71 15.11
C ARG A 304 3.09 -22.39 14.26
N ALA A 305 3.90 -23.26 14.86
CA ALA A 305 4.84 -24.08 14.10
C ALA A 305 4.09 -24.92 13.06
N ASN A 306 4.55 -24.92 11.80
CA ASN A 306 3.91 -25.56 10.64
C ASN A 306 2.41 -25.20 10.54
N HIS A 307 2.11 -23.90 10.52
CA HIS A 307 0.73 -23.43 10.53
C HIS A 307 0.05 -23.79 9.21
N ILE A 308 -1.07 -24.49 9.29
CA ILE A 308 -1.93 -24.81 8.15
C ILE A 308 -3.37 -24.43 8.52
N ASP A 309 -4.02 -23.63 7.67
CA ASP A 309 -5.46 -23.38 7.75
C ASP A 309 -6.13 -23.79 6.43
N ASN A 310 -7.37 -24.28 6.56
CA ASN A 310 -8.26 -24.49 5.42
C ASN A 310 -9.16 -23.26 5.31
N VAL A 311 -9.14 -22.61 4.16
CA VAL A 311 -9.92 -21.41 3.87
C VAL A 311 -11.20 -21.83 3.16
N GLU A 312 -12.32 -21.27 3.62
CA GLU A 312 -13.62 -21.41 2.99
C GLU A 312 -13.97 -20.07 2.34
N MET A 313 -14.12 -20.07 1.02
CA MET A 313 -14.47 -18.88 0.25
C MET A 313 -15.98 -18.69 0.23
N GLN A 314 -16.43 -17.44 0.31
CA GLN A 314 -17.85 -17.09 0.22
C GLN A 314 -18.06 -16.05 -0.88
N GLU A 315 -19.12 -16.23 -1.67
CA GLU A 315 -19.56 -15.20 -2.62
C GLU A 315 -19.86 -13.90 -1.85
N ALA A 316 -19.35 -12.77 -2.32
CA ALA A 316 -19.42 -11.48 -1.65
C ALA A 316 -19.68 -10.35 -2.66
N ASP A 317 -20.17 -9.22 -2.17
CA ASP A 317 -20.28 -7.98 -2.94
C ASP A 317 -19.04 -7.10 -2.75
N GLU A 318 -18.77 -6.19 -3.69
CA GLU A 318 -17.57 -5.35 -3.64
C GLU A 318 -17.51 -4.44 -2.41
N GLU A 319 -18.65 -3.92 -1.94
CA GLU A 319 -18.70 -2.96 -0.84
C GLU A 319 -18.33 -3.63 0.48
N SER A 320 -18.87 -4.83 0.74
CA SER A 320 -18.54 -5.61 1.94
C SER A 320 -17.06 -6.03 1.96
N VAL A 321 -16.49 -6.42 0.82
CA VAL A 321 -15.05 -6.75 0.72
C VAL A 321 -14.18 -5.52 1.00
N ILE A 322 -14.50 -4.36 0.40
CA ILE A 322 -13.74 -3.12 0.64
C ILE A 322 -13.81 -2.72 2.10
N GLN A 323 -14.99 -2.78 2.71
CA GLN A 323 -15.16 -2.43 4.12
C GLN A 323 -14.43 -3.41 5.04
N ALA A 324 -14.43 -4.71 4.71
CA ALA A 324 -13.67 -5.71 5.44
C ALA A 324 -12.17 -5.43 5.40
N LEU A 325 -11.61 -5.14 4.21
CA LEU A 325 -10.19 -4.80 4.04
C LEU A 325 -9.79 -3.55 4.83
N LYS A 326 -10.62 -2.51 4.82
CA LYS A 326 -10.43 -1.27 5.60
C LYS A 326 -10.45 -1.47 7.12
N ASN A 327 -11.11 -2.53 7.58
CA ASN A 327 -11.27 -2.84 9.01
C ASN A 327 -10.17 -3.80 9.54
N LEU A 328 -9.20 -4.19 8.72
CA LEU A 328 -8.06 -5.00 9.16
C LEU A 328 -7.09 -4.11 9.95
N GLN A 329 -7.22 -4.08 11.27
CA GLN A 329 -6.39 -3.31 12.20
C GLN A 329 -5.85 -4.16 13.35
#